data_AF-A0A1B3LIZ1-F1
#
_entry.id   AF-A0A1B3LIZ1-F1
#
_cell.length_a   1.000
_cell.length_b   1.000
_cell.length_c   1.000
_cell.angle_alpha   90.00
_cell.angle_beta   90.00
_cell.angle_gamma   90.00
#
_symmetry.space_group_name_H-M   'P 1'
#
loop_
_entity.id
_entity.type
_entity.pdbx_description
1 polymer ?
#
loop_
_entity_poly.entity_id
_entity_poly.type
_entity_poly.pdbx_seq_one_letter_code
_entity_poly.pdbx_strand_id
1 'polypeptide(L)'
;MDTRTEPLKDCAVSATRPGAVSFRSLLMRLARDPESTLTHALAGVIGRRWRQHGLHRLPLHGLDTATTRRLLTRHFPGAEWLPDLWLDTPEDFVEAIEIDDVVTLLADHRTQADEDNLWLAHAVATACVGADHLWQDMDLPDRSMLSALMHDHFTTLAVRNTQDMKWKKFLYLQLCERADIRVCKSPSCGACTDYVACFGPEE
;
A
#
# COMPACT_ATOMS: atom_id res chain seq x y z
N MET A 1 -17.47 37.80 31.80
CA MET A 1 -17.93 36.63 31.03
C MET A 1 -17.42 36.80 29.61
N ASP A 2 -16.23 36.28 29.32
CA ASP A 2 -15.86 35.86 27.96
C ASP A 2 -14.70 34.86 28.10
N THR A 3 -15.06 33.59 28.19
CA THR A 3 -14.13 32.45 28.24
C THR A 3 -14.00 31.89 26.84
N ARG A 4 -12.98 32.31 26.08
CA ARG A 4 -12.57 31.63 24.86
C ARG A 4 -11.48 30.62 25.20
N THR A 5 -11.92 29.38 25.33
CA THR A 5 -11.09 28.19 25.43
C THR A 5 -10.61 27.83 24.02
N GLU A 6 -9.31 27.95 23.76
CA GLU A 6 -8.67 27.35 22.58
C GLU A 6 -8.56 25.83 22.80
N PRO A 7 -8.92 24.97 21.83
CA PRO A 7 -8.59 23.56 21.93
C PRO A 7 -7.13 23.34 21.49
N LEU A 8 -6.34 22.81 22.44
CA LEU A 8 -5.01 22.26 22.19
C LEU A 8 -5.07 21.22 21.06
N LYS A 9 -4.21 21.39 20.06
CA LYS A 9 -3.86 20.34 19.08
C LYS A 9 -3.17 19.19 19.81
N ASP A 10 -3.88 18.10 20.04
CA ASP A 10 -3.29 16.83 20.43
C ASP A 10 -2.65 16.16 19.19
N CYS A 11 -1.38 16.47 18.95
CA CYS A 11 -0.49 15.63 18.16
C CYS A 11 -0.10 14.41 19.00
N ALA A 12 -0.95 13.38 19.03
CA ALA A 12 -0.57 12.10 19.61
C ALA A 12 0.18 11.24 18.59
N VAL A 13 1.49 11.51 18.43
CA VAL A 13 2.43 10.51 17.89
C VAL A 13 2.56 9.41 18.95
N SER A 14 1.82 8.32 18.79
CA SER A 14 1.90 7.18 19.69
C SER A 14 3.14 6.35 19.36
N ALA A 15 4.16 6.47 20.21
CA ALA A 15 5.33 5.62 20.21
C ALA A 15 4.94 4.17 20.56
N THR A 16 5.23 3.24 19.65
CA THR A 16 5.00 1.80 19.83
C THR A 16 5.82 1.30 21.02
N ARG A 17 5.15 0.79 22.07
CA ARG A 17 5.83 0.16 23.22
C ARG A 17 6.54 -1.13 22.75
N PRO A 18 7.83 -1.34 23.09
CA PRO A 18 8.50 -2.61 22.82
C PRO A 18 7.80 -3.71 23.63
N GLY A 19 7.14 -4.64 22.92
CA GLY A 19 6.35 -5.73 23.50
C GLY A 19 4.86 -5.73 23.14
N ALA A 20 4.33 -4.67 22.50
CA ALA A 20 2.98 -4.70 21.96
C ALA A 20 2.95 -5.59 20.70
N VAL A 21 2.16 -6.67 20.76
CA VAL A 21 1.92 -7.53 19.60
C VAL A 21 1.18 -6.70 18.54
N SER A 22 1.82 -6.47 17.39
CA SER A 22 1.18 -5.79 16.26
C SER A 22 0.31 -6.75 15.45
N PHE A 23 -0.69 -6.23 14.72
CA PHE A 23 -1.51 -7.04 13.81
C PHE A 23 -0.68 -7.72 12.74
N ARG A 24 0.33 -7.04 12.18
CA ARG A 24 1.30 -7.66 11.26
C ARG A 24 1.98 -8.87 11.91
N SER A 25 2.49 -8.72 13.14
CA SER A 25 3.16 -9.83 13.84
C SER A 25 2.21 -11.00 14.15
N LEU A 26 0.92 -10.75 14.37
CA LEU A 26 -0.09 -11.81 14.48
C LEU A 26 -0.30 -12.53 13.15
N LEU A 27 -0.51 -11.78 12.06
CA LEU A 27 -0.68 -12.35 10.72
C LEU A 27 0.55 -13.17 10.31
N MET A 28 1.76 -12.67 10.54
CA MET A 28 2.98 -13.41 10.23
C MET A 28 3.15 -14.70 11.04
N ARG A 29 2.59 -14.80 12.26
CA ARG A 29 2.56 -16.07 13.02
C ARG A 29 1.57 -17.09 12.45
N LEU A 30 0.56 -16.62 11.73
CA LEU A 30 -0.46 -17.43 11.06
C LEU A 30 -0.14 -17.67 9.58
N ALA A 31 0.94 -17.09 9.07
CA ALA A 31 1.30 -17.15 7.67
C ALA A 31 1.49 -18.59 7.19
N ARG A 32 0.79 -18.96 6.10
CA ARG A 32 0.98 -20.25 5.43
C ARG A 32 2.40 -20.37 4.87
N ASP A 33 2.92 -19.29 4.32
CA ASP A 33 4.27 -19.18 3.78
C ASP A 33 4.91 -17.87 4.25
N PRO A 34 5.62 -17.86 5.38
CA PRO A 34 6.19 -16.65 5.96
C PRO A 34 7.38 -16.10 5.19
N GLU A 35 8.02 -16.86 4.30
CA GLU A 35 9.17 -16.40 3.51
C GLU A 35 8.75 -15.69 2.22
N SER A 36 7.48 -15.81 1.83
CA SER A 36 6.95 -15.19 0.62
C SER A 36 6.87 -13.66 0.73
N THR A 37 7.41 -12.97 -0.28
CA THR A 37 7.33 -11.50 -0.41
C THR A 37 5.87 -11.02 -0.47
N LEU A 38 5.00 -11.78 -1.13
CA LEU A 38 3.55 -11.53 -1.19
C LEU A 38 2.92 -11.60 0.21
N THR A 39 3.24 -12.63 1.01
CA THR A 39 2.72 -12.76 2.37
C THR A 39 3.11 -11.56 3.23
N HIS A 40 4.38 -11.15 3.15
CA HIS A 40 4.88 -9.96 3.86
C HIS A 40 4.14 -8.68 3.45
N ALA A 41 3.94 -8.47 2.15
CA ALA A 41 3.21 -7.32 1.62
C ALA A 41 1.76 -7.29 2.12
N LEU A 42 1.04 -8.42 2.03
CA LEU A 42 -0.33 -8.52 2.53
C LEU A 42 -0.39 -8.29 4.04
N ALA A 43 0.46 -8.96 4.83
CA ALA A 43 0.47 -8.84 6.28
C ALA A 43 0.78 -7.41 6.75
N GLY A 44 1.69 -6.73 6.06
CA GLY A 44 2.10 -5.37 6.38
C GLY A 44 0.99 -4.35 6.11
N VAL A 45 0.42 -4.35 4.89
CA VAL A 45 -0.67 -3.42 4.54
C VAL A 45 -1.90 -3.66 5.41
N ILE A 46 -2.32 -4.92 5.56
CA ILE A 46 -3.48 -5.29 6.38
C ILE A 46 -3.25 -4.91 7.85
N GLY A 47 -2.09 -5.28 8.39
CA GLY A 47 -1.74 -4.99 9.78
C GLY A 47 -1.69 -3.50 10.09
N ARG A 48 -1.14 -2.70 9.16
CA ARG A 48 -1.09 -1.23 9.29
C ARG A 48 -2.49 -0.62 9.24
N ARG A 49 -3.35 -1.06 8.32
CA ARG A 49 -4.72 -0.55 8.17
C ARG A 49 -5.59 -0.88 9.37
N TRP A 50 -5.51 -2.09 9.91
CA TRP A 50 -6.20 -2.43 11.17
C TRP A 50 -5.66 -1.68 12.38
N ARG A 51 -4.37 -1.35 12.41
CA ARG A 51 -3.81 -0.49 13.46
C ARG A 51 -4.40 0.93 13.39
N GLN A 52 -4.64 1.44 12.19
CA GLN A 52 -5.18 2.79 11.98
C GLN A 52 -6.69 2.87 12.22
N HIS A 53 -7.46 1.90 11.72
CA HIS A 53 -8.93 2.01 11.67
C HIS A 53 -9.68 0.95 12.48
N GLY A 54 -8.97 -0.01 13.08
CA GLY A 54 -9.55 -1.12 13.85
C GLY A 54 -9.84 -2.38 13.02
N LEU A 55 -10.02 -3.51 13.72
CA LEU A 55 -10.23 -4.85 13.13
C LEU A 55 -11.58 -5.04 12.43
N HIS A 56 -12.55 -4.18 12.72
CA HIS A 56 -13.90 -4.25 12.13
C HIS A 56 -13.96 -3.66 10.72
N ARG A 57 -12.88 -3.07 10.20
CA ARG A 57 -12.87 -2.47 8.87
C ARG A 57 -12.19 -3.35 7.85
N LEU A 58 -12.65 -3.26 6.60
CA LEU A 58 -11.97 -3.86 5.47
C LEU A 58 -10.56 -3.25 5.36
N PRO A 59 -9.51 -4.08 5.32
CA PRO A 59 -8.14 -3.59 5.35
C PRO A 59 -7.66 -3.10 3.99
N LEU A 60 -8.26 -3.56 2.89
CA LEU A 60 -7.84 -3.24 1.52
C LEU A 60 -8.97 -2.55 0.76
N HIS A 61 -8.63 -1.47 0.05
CA HIS A 61 -9.57 -0.76 -0.81
C HIS A 61 -10.06 -1.64 -1.96
N GLY A 62 -11.34 -1.53 -2.33
CA GLY A 62 -11.93 -2.25 -3.47
C GLY A 62 -12.17 -3.75 -3.26
N LEU A 63 -11.80 -4.33 -2.12
CA LEU A 63 -12.13 -5.71 -1.77
C LEU A 63 -13.37 -5.77 -0.87
N ASP A 64 -14.31 -6.65 -1.20
CA ASP A 64 -15.46 -6.91 -0.35
C ASP A 64 -15.14 -7.86 0.83
N THR A 65 -16.11 -8.05 1.72
CA THR A 65 -15.97 -8.93 2.89
C THR A 65 -15.70 -10.38 2.51
N ALA A 66 -16.37 -10.90 1.47
CA ALA A 66 -16.20 -12.29 1.05
C ALA A 66 -14.79 -12.54 0.52
N THR A 67 -14.26 -11.62 -0.29
CA THR A 67 -12.93 -11.70 -0.88
C THR A 67 -11.85 -11.50 0.16
N THR A 68 -12.03 -10.54 1.08
CA THR A 68 -11.12 -10.36 2.22
C THR A 68 -11.03 -11.63 3.06
N ARG A 69 -12.16 -12.30 3.34
CA ARG A 69 -12.17 -13.58 4.07
C ARG A 69 -11.43 -14.70 3.31
N ARG A 70 -11.59 -14.79 1.99
CA ARG A 70 -10.83 -15.76 1.16
C ARG A 70 -9.33 -15.51 1.22
N LEU A 71 -8.91 -14.26 1.08
CA LEU A 71 -7.51 -13.83 1.20
C LEU A 71 -6.92 -14.27 2.54
N LEU A 72 -7.60 -13.92 3.65
CA LEU A 72 -7.14 -14.25 5.00
C LEU A 72 -7.07 -15.77 5.22
N THR A 73 -8.07 -16.53 4.80
CA THR A 73 -8.08 -18.00 4.91
C THR A 73 -6.93 -18.63 4.12
N ARG A 74 -6.60 -18.08 2.95
CA ARG A 74 -5.57 -18.61 2.06
C ARG A 74 -4.16 -18.35 2.60
N HIS A 75 -3.85 -17.10 2.95
CA HIS A 75 -2.49 -16.67 3.32
C HIS A 75 -2.22 -16.69 4.82
N PHE A 76 -3.26 -16.54 5.65
CA PHE A 76 -3.16 -16.47 7.11
C PHE A 76 -4.17 -17.40 7.79
N PRO A 77 -4.11 -18.73 7.53
CA PRO A 77 -5.02 -19.69 8.13
C PRO A 77 -5.01 -19.57 9.66
N GLY A 78 -6.19 -19.57 10.28
CA GLY A 78 -6.33 -19.26 11.70
C GLY A 78 -6.71 -17.81 11.98
N ALA A 79 -6.86 -16.96 10.96
CA ALA A 79 -7.39 -15.59 11.09
C ALA A 79 -8.94 -15.55 11.03
N GLU A 80 -9.63 -16.70 11.01
CA GLU A 80 -11.09 -16.75 10.85
C GLU A 80 -11.85 -16.26 12.10
N TRP A 81 -11.18 -16.11 13.24
CA TRP A 81 -11.74 -15.51 14.47
C TRP A 81 -11.99 -14.00 14.36
N LEU A 82 -11.54 -13.37 13.27
CA LEU A 82 -11.75 -11.94 13.06
C LEU A 82 -13.24 -11.59 13.07
N PRO A 83 -13.60 -10.44 13.68
CA PRO A 83 -15.00 -10.03 13.78
C PRO A 83 -15.60 -9.78 12.39
N ASP A 84 -16.92 -9.59 12.34
CA ASP A 84 -17.56 -9.16 11.10
C ASP A 84 -16.94 -7.85 10.60
N LEU A 85 -16.58 -7.87 9.31
CA LEU A 85 -15.95 -6.75 8.62
C LEU A 85 -17.04 -5.84 8.05
N TRP A 86 -16.95 -4.56 8.36
CA TRP A 86 -17.87 -3.51 7.93
C TRP A 86 -17.33 -2.82 6.69
N LEU A 87 -18.25 -2.60 5.75
CA LEU A 87 -18.00 -1.97 4.45
C LEU A 87 -18.15 -0.45 4.55
N ASP A 88 -17.58 0.15 5.58
CA ASP A 88 -17.51 1.61 5.67
C ASP A 88 -16.16 2.04 5.10
N THR A 89 -16.17 2.65 3.92
CA THR A 89 -15.00 3.35 3.37
C THR A 89 -14.58 4.45 4.34
N PRO A 90 -13.37 4.40 4.94
CA PRO A 90 -12.86 5.50 5.76
C PRO A 90 -12.95 6.85 5.02
N GLU A 91 -13.19 7.93 5.77
CA GLU A 91 -13.26 9.30 5.21
C GLU A 91 -11.94 9.72 4.52
N ASP A 92 -10.83 9.06 4.84
CA ASP A 92 -9.52 9.26 4.18
C ASP A 92 -9.49 8.79 2.71
N PHE A 93 -10.54 8.12 2.22
CA PHE A 93 -10.71 7.74 0.82
C PHE A 93 -11.33 8.84 -0.05
N VAL A 94 -11.43 10.09 0.40
CA VAL A 94 -11.99 11.17 -0.45
C VAL A 94 -11.07 11.52 -1.65
N GLU A 95 -9.83 11.05 -1.67
CA GLU A 95 -8.93 11.00 -2.85
C GLU A 95 -9.01 9.66 -3.65
N ALA A 96 -10.04 8.82 -3.42
CA ALA A 96 -10.15 7.45 -3.94
C ALA A 96 -10.18 7.30 -5.47
N ILE A 97 -10.45 8.38 -6.22
CA ILE A 97 -10.41 8.33 -7.69
C ILE A 97 -9.02 7.85 -8.15
N GLU A 98 -7.95 8.29 -7.49
CA GLU A 98 -6.59 7.85 -7.84
C GLU A 98 -6.33 6.38 -7.47
N ILE A 99 -6.97 5.85 -6.43
CA ILE A 99 -6.68 4.49 -5.95
C ILE A 99 -7.24 3.44 -6.90
N ASP A 100 -8.47 3.62 -7.38
CA ASP A 100 -9.07 2.69 -8.35
C ASP A 100 -8.32 2.69 -9.69
N ASP A 101 -7.78 3.84 -10.10
CA ASP A 101 -6.90 3.95 -11.25
C ASP A 101 -5.58 3.20 -11.02
N VAL A 102 -4.98 3.30 -9.82
CA VAL A 102 -3.78 2.51 -9.46
C VAL A 102 -4.09 1.01 -9.42
N VAL A 103 -5.24 0.60 -8.87
CA VAL A 103 -5.67 -0.81 -8.89
C VAL A 103 -5.78 -1.31 -10.32
N THR A 104 -6.43 -0.54 -11.19
CA THR A 104 -6.60 -0.89 -12.61
C THR A 104 -5.24 -1.00 -13.32
N LEU A 105 -4.36 -0.02 -13.10
CA LEU A 105 -2.97 -0.06 -13.58
C LEU A 105 -2.25 -1.34 -13.17
N LEU A 106 -2.25 -1.66 -11.87
CA LEU A 106 -1.57 -2.84 -11.35
C LEU A 106 -2.23 -4.14 -11.85
N ALA A 107 -3.56 -4.19 -11.92
CA ALA A 107 -4.32 -5.34 -12.40
C ALA A 107 -4.01 -5.68 -13.87
N ASP A 108 -3.87 -4.68 -14.74
CA ASP A 108 -3.49 -4.86 -16.15
C ASP A 108 -2.07 -5.37 -16.33
N HIS A 109 -1.20 -5.11 -15.34
CA HIS A 109 0.23 -5.42 -15.40
C HIS A 109 0.65 -6.60 -14.53
N ARG A 110 -0.31 -7.36 -13.98
CA ARG A 110 -0.02 -8.57 -13.19
C ARG A 110 0.75 -9.59 -14.02
N THR A 111 1.78 -10.17 -13.41
CA THR A 111 2.55 -11.26 -14.02
C THR A 111 1.69 -12.50 -14.24
N GLN A 112 0.75 -12.77 -13.32
CA GLN A 112 -0.21 -13.88 -13.41
C GLN A 112 -1.65 -13.35 -13.26
N ALA A 113 -2.57 -13.92 -14.03
CA ALA A 113 -3.99 -13.58 -13.96
C ALA A 113 -4.73 -14.37 -12.87
N ASP A 114 -4.21 -14.34 -11.64
CA ASP A 114 -4.76 -15.04 -10.47
C ASP A 114 -5.28 -14.09 -9.39
N GLU A 115 -5.99 -14.64 -8.40
CA GLU A 115 -6.51 -13.86 -7.26
C GLU A 115 -5.39 -13.29 -6.39
N ASP A 116 -4.25 -13.99 -6.25
CA ASP A 116 -3.16 -13.56 -5.36
C ASP A 116 -2.51 -12.26 -5.86
N ASN A 117 -2.22 -12.17 -7.16
CA ASN A 117 -1.70 -10.94 -7.78
C ASN A 117 -2.76 -9.83 -7.83
N LEU A 118 -4.05 -10.16 -7.94
CA LEU A 118 -5.12 -9.17 -7.83
C LEU A 118 -5.20 -8.59 -6.42
N TRP A 119 -5.19 -9.43 -5.38
CA TRP A 119 -5.16 -8.97 -3.99
C TRP A 119 -3.92 -8.12 -3.69
N LEU A 120 -2.77 -8.50 -4.26
CA LEU A 120 -1.55 -7.71 -4.15
C LEU A 120 -1.71 -6.33 -4.81
N ALA A 121 -2.37 -6.24 -5.97
CA ALA A 121 -2.67 -4.96 -6.62
C ALA A 121 -3.49 -4.04 -5.71
N HIS A 122 -4.53 -4.59 -5.06
CA HIS A 122 -5.31 -3.85 -4.06
C HIS A 122 -4.47 -3.43 -2.85
N ALA A 123 -3.57 -4.29 -2.37
CA ALA A 123 -2.70 -3.97 -1.25
C ALA A 123 -1.71 -2.83 -1.57
N VAL A 124 -1.05 -2.90 -2.72
CA VAL A 124 -0.13 -1.86 -3.19
C VAL A 124 -0.87 -0.53 -3.39
N ALA A 125 -2.01 -0.54 -4.08
CA ALA A 125 -2.82 0.67 -4.28
C ALA A 125 -3.31 1.27 -2.95
N THR A 126 -3.73 0.42 -2.01
CA THR A 126 -4.14 0.85 -0.66
C THR A 126 -3.00 1.53 0.10
N ALA A 127 -1.76 1.09 -0.10
CA ALA A 127 -0.58 1.68 0.53
C ALA A 127 -0.13 2.99 -0.14
N CYS A 128 -0.47 3.23 -1.41
CA CYS A 128 -0.16 4.48 -2.10
C CYS A 128 -0.73 5.72 -1.39
N VAL A 129 -1.86 5.58 -0.69
CA VAL A 129 -2.53 6.64 0.10
C VAL A 129 -1.69 7.16 1.26
N GLY A 130 -0.74 6.36 1.77
CA GLY A 130 0.11 6.80 2.86
C GLY A 130 1.03 7.97 2.45
N ALA A 131 1.51 8.74 3.42
CA ALA A 131 2.38 9.88 3.16
C ALA A 131 3.86 9.50 2.96
N ASP A 132 4.24 8.28 3.35
CA ASP A 132 5.62 7.83 3.40
C ASP A 132 6.06 7.18 2.07
N HIS A 133 7.28 6.62 2.03
CA HIS A 133 7.69 5.78 0.91
C HIS A 133 6.82 4.51 0.84
N LEU A 134 6.56 3.98 -0.35
CA LEU A 134 5.63 2.86 -0.54
C LEU A 134 6.00 1.63 0.30
N TRP A 135 7.29 1.31 0.42
CA TRP A 135 7.74 0.16 1.20
C TRP A 135 7.45 0.35 2.70
N GLN A 136 7.58 1.58 3.23
CA GLN A 136 7.22 1.92 4.61
C GLN A 136 5.71 1.85 4.83
N ASP A 137 4.93 2.37 3.87
CA ASP A 137 3.47 2.31 3.93
C ASP A 137 2.91 0.89 3.82
N MET A 138 3.67 -0.01 3.18
CA MET A 138 3.40 -1.45 3.13
C MET A 138 3.98 -2.22 4.32
N ASP A 139 4.68 -1.57 5.26
CA ASP A 139 5.34 -2.19 6.42
C ASP A 139 6.31 -3.32 6.03
N LEU A 140 7.02 -3.09 4.91
CA LEU A 140 8.13 -3.91 4.41
C LEU A 140 9.44 -3.50 5.11
N PRO A 141 10.42 -4.41 5.23
CA PRO A 141 11.68 -4.14 5.93
C PRO A 141 12.55 -3.09 5.22
N ASP A 142 12.54 -3.11 3.88
CA ASP A 142 13.34 -2.22 3.06
C ASP A 142 12.77 -2.08 1.64
N ARG A 143 13.33 -1.12 0.90
CA ARG A 143 13.00 -0.85 -0.50
C ARG A 143 13.32 -2.03 -1.42
N SER A 144 14.37 -2.82 -1.13
CA SER A 144 14.78 -3.91 -2.01
C SER A 144 13.73 -5.02 -2.07
N MET A 145 13.08 -5.30 -0.93
CA MET A 145 11.96 -6.23 -0.86
C MET A 145 10.76 -5.75 -1.68
N LEU A 146 10.44 -4.46 -1.65
CA LEU A 146 9.40 -3.89 -2.52
C LEU A 146 9.78 -4.02 -4.00
N SER A 147 11.02 -3.72 -4.37
CA SER A 147 11.45 -3.85 -5.77
C SER A 147 11.40 -5.31 -6.24
N ALA A 148 11.81 -6.27 -5.41
CA ALA A 148 11.67 -7.70 -5.72
C ALA A 148 10.20 -8.09 -5.93
N LEU A 149 9.31 -7.69 -5.01
CA LEU A 149 7.87 -7.90 -5.12
C LEU A 149 7.30 -7.35 -6.43
N MET A 150 7.68 -6.12 -6.82
CA MET A 150 7.23 -5.52 -8.08
C MET A 150 7.78 -6.24 -9.31
N HIS A 151 9.03 -6.73 -9.27
CA HIS A 151 9.61 -7.52 -10.36
C HIS A 151 8.90 -8.88 -10.54
N ASP A 152 8.56 -9.53 -9.44
CA ASP A 152 7.94 -10.87 -9.45
C ASP A 152 6.46 -10.80 -9.88
N HIS A 153 5.71 -9.82 -9.36
CA HIS A 153 4.25 -9.78 -9.50
C HIS A 153 3.72 -8.76 -10.51
N PHE A 154 4.53 -7.76 -10.88
CA PHE A 154 4.18 -6.71 -11.84
C PHE A 154 5.30 -6.50 -12.87
N THR A 155 5.84 -7.58 -13.42
CA THR A 155 7.08 -7.58 -14.21
C THR A 155 7.08 -6.55 -15.33
N THR A 156 5.96 -6.38 -16.02
CA THR A 156 5.85 -5.44 -17.15
C THR A 156 5.96 -3.97 -16.71
N LEU A 157 5.51 -3.63 -15.50
CA LEU A 157 5.74 -2.31 -14.89
C LEU A 157 7.19 -2.19 -14.41
N ALA A 158 7.72 -3.23 -13.78
CA ALA A 158 9.06 -3.17 -13.20
C ALA A 158 10.14 -2.97 -14.27
N VAL A 159 10.04 -3.65 -15.41
CA VAL A 159 10.96 -3.47 -16.55
C VAL A 159 10.90 -2.05 -17.13
N ARG A 160 9.77 -1.35 -16.99
CA ARG A 160 9.62 0.05 -17.44
C ARG A 160 10.24 1.05 -16.45
N ASN A 161 10.38 0.71 -15.17
CA ASN A 161 11.02 1.55 -14.17
C ASN A 161 12.57 1.47 -14.24
N THR A 162 13.13 1.80 -15.41
CA THR A 162 14.53 1.55 -15.77
C THR A 162 15.56 2.35 -14.98
N GLN A 163 15.15 3.49 -14.41
CA GLN A 163 16.04 4.38 -13.64
C GLN A 163 15.81 4.28 -12.13
N ASP A 164 15.13 3.24 -11.67
CA ASP A 164 14.85 3.02 -10.24
C ASP A 164 14.15 4.23 -9.59
N MET A 165 13.13 4.75 -10.27
CA MET A 165 12.27 5.81 -9.71
C MET A 165 11.55 5.28 -8.48
N LYS A 166 11.30 6.17 -7.51
CA LYS A 166 10.42 5.88 -6.37
C LYS A 166 9.08 5.33 -6.85
N TRP A 167 8.66 4.18 -6.30
CA TRP A 167 7.55 3.41 -6.87
C TRP A 167 6.23 4.18 -6.98
N LYS A 168 5.87 4.99 -5.97
CA LYS A 168 4.66 5.83 -6.07
C LYS A 168 4.75 6.80 -7.23
N LYS A 169 5.85 7.54 -7.33
CA LYS A 169 6.08 8.51 -8.41
C LYS A 169 6.03 7.84 -9.78
N PHE A 170 6.61 6.65 -9.89
CA PHE A 170 6.55 5.85 -11.10
C PHE A 170 5.10 5.48 -11.44
N LEU A 171 4.35 4.88 -10.51
CA LEU A 171 2.94 4.51 -10.74
C LEU A 171 2.08 5.71 -11.16
N TYR A 172 2.22 6.86 -10.49
CA TYR A 172 1.51 8.09 -10.86
C TYR A 172 1.92 8.61 -12.25
N LEU A 173 3.20 8.54 -12.61
CA LEU A 173 3.65 8.85 -13.96
C LEU A 173 2.98 7.92 -14.99
N GLN A 174 2.85 6.63 -14.69
CA GLN A 174 2.17 5.68 -15.57
C GLN A 174 0.67 5.99 -15.73
N LEU A 175 -0.01 6.44 -14.67
CA LEU A 175 -1.39 6.90 -14.75
C LEU A 175 -1.52 8.14 -15.64
N CYS A 176 -0.64 9.13 -15.48
CA CYS A 176 -0.65 10.32 -16.32
C CYS A 176 -0.34 9.98 -17.78
N GLU A 177 0.58 9.07 -18.06
CA GLU A 177 0.82 8.55 -19.42
C GLU A 177 -0.45 7.90 -20.01
N ARG A 178 -1.17 7.09 -19.24
CA ARG A 178 -2.45 6.48 -19.67
C ARG A 178 -3.53 7.53 -19.95
N ALA A 179 -3.53 8.63 -19.21
CA ALA A 179 -4.46 9.75 -19.39
C ALA A 179 -4.03 10.74 -20.49
N ASP A 180 -2.92 10.48 -21.19
CA ASP A 180 -2.28 11.40 -22.16
C ASP A 180 -1.94 12.79 -21.56
N ILE A 181 -1.61 12.81 -20.27
CA ILE A 181 -1.23 14.01 -19.52
C ILE A 181 0.30 14.10 -19.44
N ARG A 182 0.86 15.20 -19.93
CA ARG A 182 2.29 15.52 -19.75
C ARG A 182 2.57 16.09 -18.35
N VAL A 183 3.16 15.27 -17.48
CA VAL A 183 3.58 15.68 -16.14
C VAL A 183 4.92 16.41 -16.15
N CYS A 184 5.87 15.91 -16.93
CA CYS A 184 7.23 16.47 -16.96
C CYS A 184 7.33 17.62 -17.96
N LYS A 185 7.81 18.78 -17.50
CA LYS A 185 8.09 19.95 -18.36
C LYS A 185 9.42 19.83 -19.11
N SER A 186 10.29 18.91 -18.69
CA SER A 186 11.61 18.69 -19.29
C SER A 186 11.52 17.72 -20.47
N PRO A 187 12.25 17.95 -21.58
CA PRO A 187 12.31 17.02 -22.71
C PRO A 187 13.01 15.69 -22.36
N SER A 188 13.75 15.62 -21.25
CA SER A 188 14.32 14.37 -20.73
C SER A 188 14.43 14.39 -19.21
N CYS A 189 14.37 13.21 -18.58
CA CYS A 189 14.48 13.09 -17.12
C CYS A 189 15.83 13.63 -16.61
N GLY A 190 16.94 13.34 -17.29
CA GLY A 190 18.29 13.74 -16.85
C GLY A 190 18.56 15.25 -16.84
N ALA A 191 17.76 16.06 -17.55
CA ALA A 191 17.85 17.52 -17.52
C ALA A 191 16.78 18.16 -16.60
N CYS A 192 15.95 17.35 -15.94
CA CYS A 192 14.91 17.83 -15.04
C CYS A 192 15.52 18.29 -13.71
N THR A 193 15.14 19.48 -13.23
CA THR A 193 15.57 19.99 -11.91
C THR A 193 15.09 19.12 -10.76
N ASP A 194 13.96 18.41 -10.96
CA ASP A 194 13.37 17.51 -9.97
C ASP A 194 13.91 16.07 -10.08
N TYR A 195 14.95 15.83 -10.89
CA TYR A 195 15.52 14.50 -11.09
C TYR A 195 15.89 13.82 -9.77
N VAL A 196 16.60 14.53 -8.89
CA VAL A 196 17.01 13.99 -7.58
C VAL A 196 15.80 13.66 -6.71
N ALA A 197 14.72 14.43 -6.81
CA ALA A 197 13.50 14.13 -6.07
C ALA A 197 12.83 12.85 -6.59
N CYS A 198 12.89 12.57 -7.89
CA CYS A 198 12.25 11.41 -8.52
C CYS A 198 13.08 10.12 -8.43
N PHE A 199 14.41 10.23 -8.55
CA PHE A 199 15.34 9.09 -8.68
C PHE A 199 16.42 9.03 -7.59
N GLY A 200 16.42 9.96 -6.63
CA GLY A 200 17.33 9.92 -5.49
C GLY A 200 17.02 8.76 -4.54
N PRO A 201 17.97 8.40 -3.65
CA PRO A 201 17.79 7.34 -2.68
C PRO A 201 16.57 7.59 -1.78
N GLU A 202 15.92 6.49 -1.35
CA GLU A 202 14.88 6.50 -0.33
C GLU A 202 15.54 6.23 1.03
N GLU A 203 15.50 7.21 1.94
CA GLU A 203 15.80 7.02 3.37
C GLU A 203 14.60 6.42 4.13
#